data_AF-A0A1Z4GDW9-F1
#
_entry.id   AF-A0A1Z4GDW9-F1
#
_cell.length_a   1.000
_cell.length_b   1.000
_cell.length_c   1.000
_cell.angle_alpha   90.00
_cell.angle_beta   90.00
_cell.angle_gamma   90.00
#
_symmetry.space_group_name_H-M   'P 1'
#
loop_
_entity.id
_entity.type
_entity.pdbx_description
1 polymer ?
#
loop_
_entity_poly.entity_id
_entity_poly.type
_entity_poly.pdbx_seq_one_letter_code
_entity_poly.pdbx_strand_id
1 'polypeptide(L)'
;MFGIDFEGSDEIEGLQAILKRIASNDESGKLTHKEIRAYARCMLPIVSYITGNREIQLLMAALSASGLPHYDRSFIASKILKLLEEIIKLKKEQSSNPNNF
;
A
#
# COMPACT_ATOMS: atom_id res chain seq x y z
N MET A 1 16.24 -7.08 -16.63
CA MET A 1 16.22 -7.80 -15.34
C MET A 1 17.02 -6.94 -14.38
N PHE A 2 16.36 -6.08 -13.60
CA PHE A 2 17.06 -5.28 -12.58
C PHE A 2 17.24 -6.18 -11.37
N GLY A 3 18.46 -6.71 -11.22
CA GLY A 3 18.89 -7.47 -10.05
C GLY A 3 19.13 -6.52 -8.89
N ILE A 4 18.09 -6.25 -8.13
CA ILE A 4 18.21 -5.71 -6.79
C ILE A 4 17.61 -6.80 -5.91
N ASP A 5 18.46 -7.42 -5.09
CA ASP A 5 18.03 -8.36 -4.06
C ASP A 5 17.37 -7.53 -2.96
N PHE A 6 16.05 -7.40 -3.05
CA PHE A 6 15.27 -6.68 -2.07
C PHE A 6 14.81 -7.66 -0.98
N GLU A 7 15.21 -7.41 0.27
CA GLU A 7 14.59 -8.05 1.41
C GLU A 7 13.21 -7.43 1.61
N GLY A 8 12.14 -8.25 1.48
CA GLY A 8 10.73 -7.83 1.42
C GLY A 8 10.18 -6.91 2.53
N SER A 9 10.99 -6.56 3.55
CA SER A 9 10.67 -5.52 4.54
C SER A 9 10.75 -4.12 3.93
N ASP A 10 11.74 -3.85 3.09
CA ASP A 10 12.10 -2.49 2.68
C ASP A 10 11.07 -1.93 1.69
N GLU A 11 10.50 -2.77 0.82
CA GLU A 11 9.44 -2.35 -0.11
C GLU A 11 8.10 -2.15 0.59
N ILE A 12 7.81 -2.94 1.64
CA ILE A 12 6.63 -2.73 2.47
C ILE A 12 6.74 -1.38 3.18
N GLU A 13 7.90 -1.06 3.74
CA GLU A 13 8.14 0.23 4.39
C GLU A 13 8.02 1.41 3.41
N GLY A 14 8.61 1.29 2.23
CA GLY A 14 8.50 2.29 1.17
C GLY A 14 7.06 2.51 0.71
N LEU A 15 6.30 1.42 0.51
CA LEU A 15 4.88 1.47 0.18
C LEU A 15 4.07 2.15 1.31
N GLN A 16 4.31 1.77 2.56
CA GLN A 16 3.66 2.36 3.73
C GLN A 16 3.96 3.86 3.84
N ALA A 17 5.20 4.30 3.58
CA ALA A 17 5.57 5.70 3.64
C ALA A 17 4.78 6.54 2.61
N ILE A 18 4.65 6.05 1.38
CA ILE A 18 3.86 6.72 0.34
C ILE A 18 2.37 6.73 0.72
N LEU A 19 1.83 5.59 1.15
CA LEU A 19 0.43 5.49 1.56
C LEU A 19 0.12 6.38 2.77
N LYS A 20 1.02 6.53 3.75
CA LYS A 20 0.86 7.44 4.88
C LYS A 20 0.77 8.90 4.42
N ARG A 21 1.58 9.30 3.44
CA ARG A 21 1.51 10.64 2.84
C ARG A 21 0.21 10.87 2.10
N ILE A 22 -0.33 9.88 1.41
CA ILE A 22 -1.62 9.97 0.72
C ILE A 22 -2.76 10.01 1.75
N ALA A 23 -2.70 9.17 2.79
CA ALA A 23 -3.70 9.09 3.85
C ALA A 23 -3.83 10.40 4.64
N SER A 24 -2.75 11.16 4.80
CA SER A 24 -2.77 12.48 5.43
C SER A 24 -3.08 13.63 4.45
N ASN A 25 -3.37 13.33 3.19
CA ASN A 25 -3.61 14.32 2.14
C ASN A 25 -5.11 14.62 1.95
N ASP A 26 -5.74 15.13 3.00
CA ASP A 26 -7.14 15.57 2.97
C ASP A 26 -7.37 16.78 2.04
N GLU A 27 -8.51 17.48 2.19
CA GLU A 27 -8.89 18.60 1.30
C GLU A 27 -7.91 19.78 1.31
N SER A 28 -7.00 19.85 2.29
CA SER A 28 -5.89 20.83 2.31
C SER A 28 -4.65 20.42 1.49
N GLY A 29 -4.75 19.30 0.77
CA GLY A 29 -3.65 18.42 0.36
C GLY A 29 -2.42 19.04 -0.31
N LYS A 30 -1.25 18.61 0.16
CA LYS A 30 0.07 18.88 -0.44
C LYS A 30 0.34 18.08 -1.72
N LEU A 31 -0.39 16.99 -1.94
CA LEU A 31 -0.34 16.13 -3.12
C LEU A 31 -1.54 16.40 -4.02
N THR A 32 -1.27 16.58 -5.30
CA THR A 32 -2.29 16.71 -6.34
C THR A 32 -2.91 15.37 -6.70
N HIS A 33 -4.12 15.40 -7.28
CA HIS A 33 -4.73 14.20 -7.86
C HIS A 33 -3.82 13.47 -8.86
N LYS A 34 -3.01 14.21 -9.63
CA LYS A 34 -2.10 13.62 -10.62
C LYS A 34 -1.00 12.81 -9.94
N GLU A 35 -0.39 13.35 -8.89
CA GLU A 35 0.66 12.67 -8.13
C GLU A 35 0.14 11.41 -7.44
N ILE A 36 -1.00 11.49 -6.75
CA ILE A 36 -1.61 10.33 -6.08
C ILE A 36 -1.89 9.22 -7.10
N ARG A 37 -2.47 9.57 -8.25
CA ARG A 37 -2.77 8.59 -9.31
C ARG A 37 -1.49 8.01 -9.91
N ALA A 38 -0.46 8.83 -10.12
CA ALA A 38 0.82 8.37 -10.63
C ALA A 38 1.47 7.36 -9.67
N TYR A 39 1.56 7.69 -8.38
CA TYR A 39 2.03 6.76 -7.36
C TYR A 39 1.23 5.47 -7.36
N ALA A 40 -0.11 5.55 -7.32
CA ALA A 40 -0.96 4.36 -7.30
C ALA A 40 -0.74 3.45 -8.52
N ARG A 41 -0.65 4.01 -9.73
CA ARG A 41 -0.39 3.22 -10.95
C ARG A 41 0.99 2.58 -10.96
N CYS A 42 2.03 3.32 -10.57
CA CYS A 42 3.40 2.79 -10.56
C CYS A 42 3.57 1.69 -9.51
N MET A 43 2.87 1.79 -8.37
CA MET A 43 2.93 0.78 -7.31
C MET A 43 2.03 -0.43 -7.55
N LEU A 44 0.99 -0.32 -8.39
CA LEU A 44 0.02 -1.42 -8.59
C LEU A 44 0.66 -2.75 -9.04
N PRO A 45 1.63 -2.79 -9.98
CA PRO A 45 2.30 -4.05 -10.31
C PRO A 45 3.09 -4.60 -9.11
N ILE A 46 3.76 -3.72 -8.37
CA ILE A 46 4.65 -4.07 -7.25
C ILE A 46 3.84 -4.61 -6.06
N VAL A 47 2.69 -4.00 -5.75
CA VAL A 47 1.87 -4.38 -4.60
C VAL A 47 1.38 -5.84 -4.68
N SER A 48 1.22 -6.35 -5.90
CA SER A 48 0.83 -7.74 -6.12
C SER A 48 1.92 -8.72 -5.67
N TYR A 49 3.19 -8.40 -5.94
CA TYR A 49 4.35 -9.19 -5.53
C TYR A 49 4.61 -9.07 -4.02
N ILE A 50 4.48 -7.87 -3.46
CA ILE A 50 4.75 -7.62 -2.04
C ILE A 50 3.73 -8.31 -1.14
N THR A 51 2.44 -8.15 -1.47
CA THR A 51 1.36 -8.52 -0.53
C THR A 51 0.69 -9.84 -0.87
N GLY A 52 0.62 -10.21 -2.16
CA GLY A 52 -0.26 -11.29 -2.63
C GLY A 52 -1.76 -11.05 -2.37
N ASN A 53 -2.15 -9.90 -1.82
CA ASN A 53 -3.50 -9.64 -1.34
C ASN A 53 -4.35 -8.94 -2.43
N ARG A 54 -5.42 -9.61 -2.87
CA ARG A 54 -6.32 -9.11 -3.93
C ARG A 54 -7.11 -7.87 -3.52
N GLU A 55 -7.44 -7.73 -2.24
CA GLU A 55 -8.16 -6.56 -1.73
C GLU A 55 -7.26 -5.31 -1.79
N ILE A 56 -6.00 -5.43 -1.37
CA ILE A 56 -5.02 -4.34 -1.49
C ILE A 56 -4.83 -3.94 -2.96
N GLN A 57 -4.76 -4.91 -3.88
CA GLN A 57 -4.65 -4.64 -5.31
C GLN A 57 -5.88 -3.88 -5.85
N LEU A 58 -7.09 -4.29 -5.46
CA LEU A 58 -8.33 -3.62 -5.87
C LEU A 58 -8.40 -2.19 -5.34
N LEU A 59 -8.04 -1.99 -4.07
CA LEU A 59 -8.00 -0.67 -3.44
C LEU A 59 -6.94 0.22 -4.09
N MET A 60 -5.76 -0.31 -4.44
CA MET A 60 -4.74 0.43 -5.19
C MET A 60 -5.21 0.82 -6.59
N ALA A 61 -5.93 -0.07 -7.28
CA ALA A 61 -6.54 0.25 -8.57
C ALA A 61 -7.59 1.37 -8.42
N ALA A 62 -8.45 1.31 -7.40
CA ALA A 62 -9.42 2.36 -7.09
C ALA A 62 -8.73 3.70 -6.75
N LEU A 63 -7.65 3.67 -5.98
CA LEU A 63 -6.84 4.85 -5.65
C LEU A 63 -6.25 5.53 -6.90
N SER A 64 -6.05 4.78 -8.00
CA SER A 64 -5.53 5.30 -9.26
C SER A 64 -6.61 5.91 -10.20
N ALA A 65 -7.89 5.68 -9.90
CA ALA A 65 -9.00 6.09 -10.73
C ALA A 65 -9.11 7.62 -10.83
N SER A 66 -9.64 8.11 -11.96
CA SER A 66 -10.00 9.52 -12.14
C SER A 66 -11.31 9.84 -11.43
N GLY A 67 -11.52 11.10 -11.04
CA GLY A 67 -12.78 11.58 -10.49
C GLY A 67 -12.97 11.38 -8.99
N LEU A 68 -12.13 10.57 -8.32
CA LEU A 68 -12.17 10.48 -6.85
C LEU A 68 -11.65 11.78 -6.19
N PRO A 69 -12.41 12.36 -5.24
CA PRO A 69 -11.98 13.50 -4.42
C PRO A 69 -10.81 13.11 -3.50
N HIS A 70 -10.13 14.13 -2.93
CA HIS A 70 -8.97 13.90 -2.08
C HIS A 70 -9.33 13.12 -0.81
N TYR A 71 -10.45 13.44 -0.17
CA TYR A 71 -10.95 12.72 1.01
C TYR A 71 -11.08 11.21 0.77
N ASP A 72 -11.71 10.79 -0.33
CA ASP A 72 -11.87 9.35 -0.65
C ASP A 72 -10.54 8.66 -0.88
N ARG A 73 -9.58 9.35 -1.52
CA ARG A 73 -8.22 8.81 -1.73
C ARG A 73 -7.49 8.62 -0.40
N SER A 74 -7.62 9.59 0.51
CA SER A 74 -7.06 9.51 1.86
C SER A 74 -7.67 8.35 2.65
N PHE A 75 -8.98 8.16 2.55
CA PHE A 75 -9.68 7.03 3.15
C PHE A 75 -9.19 5.69 2.59
N ILE A 76 -9.11 5.54 1.27
CA ILE A 76 -8.63 4.32 0.61
C ILE A 76 -7.19 4.02 1.05
N ALA A 77 -6.29 5.01 1.04
CA ALA A 77 -4.91 4.83 1.49
C ALA A 77 -4.84 4.39 2.96
N SER A 78 -5.68 4.95 3.82
CA SER A 78 -5.80 4.56 5.23
C SER A 78 -6.26 3.11 5.39
N LYS A 79 -7.20 2.64 4.55
CA LYS A 79 -7.64 1.24 4.54
C LYS A 79 -6.54 0.29 4.10
N ILE A 80 -5.79 0.64 3.05
CA ILE A 80 -4.66 -0.18 2.59
C ILE A 80 -3.60 -0.30 3.69
N LEU A 81 -3.29 0.79 4.41
CA LEU A 81 -2.35 0.76 5.53
C LEU A 81 -2.77 -0.21 6.63
N LYS A 82 -4.05 -0.21 7.03
CA LYS A 82 -4.57 -1.14 8.05
C LYS A 82 -4.43 -2.60 7.61
N LEU A 83 -4.78 -2.90 6.35
CA LEU A 83 -4.61 -4.26 5.81
C LEU A 83 -3.15 -4.69 5.80
N LEU A 84 -2.22 -3.79 5.45
CA LEU A 84 -0.78 -4.08 5.51
C LEU A 84 -0.33 -4.37 6.94
N GLU A 85 -0.78 -3.60 7.93
CA GLU A 85 -0.47 -3.82 9.35
C GLU A 85 -0.98 -5.17 9.84
N GLU A 86 -2.20 -5.55 9.47
CA GLU A 86 -2.79 -6.86 9.79
C GLU A 86 -1.98 -8.00 9.17
N ILE A 87 -1.59 -7.90 7.90
CA ILE A 87 -0.74 -8.89 7.22
C ILE A 87 0.61 -9.04 7.93
N ILE A 88 1.27 -7.92 8.27
CA ILE A 88 2.56 -7.92 8.96
C ILE A 88 2.42 -8.58 10.33
N LYS A 89 1.35 -8.26 11.08
CA LYS A 89 1.08 -8.84 12.39
C LYS A 89 0.90 -10.36 12.30
N LEU A 90 0.06 -10.83 11.37
CA LEU A 90 -0.18 -12.26 11.15
C LEU A 90 1.10 -13.01 10.75
N LYS A 91 1.93 -12.42 9.87
CA LYS A 91 3.23 -12.99 9.51
C LYS A 91 4.15 -13.13 10.73
N LYS A 92 4.24 -12.09 11.57
CA LYS A 92 5.04 -12.13 12.81
C LYS A 92 4.56 -13.21 13.77
N GLU A 93 3.24 -13.34 13.95
CA GLU A 93 2.65 -14.37 14.81
C GLU A 93 2.95 -15.80 14.32
N GLN A 94 2.90 -16.04 13.00
CA GLN A 94 3.26 -17.33 12.40
C GLN A 94 4.76 -17.65 12.58
N SER A 95 5.64 -16.67 12.40
CA SER A 95 7.09 -16.85 12.61
C SER A 95 7.47 -17.10 14.07
N SER A 96 6.63 -16.64 15.02
CA SER A 96 6.87 -16.75 16.46
C SER A 96 6.43 -18.09 17.05
N ASN A 97 5.73 -18.93 16.28
CA ASN A 97 5.13 -20.17 16.77
C ASN A 97 5.54 -21.37 15.86
N PRO A 98 6.77 -21.88 15.99
CA PRO A 98 7.30 -22.92 15.10
C PRO A 98 6.72 -24.33 15.29
N ASN A 99 5.81 -24.56 16.26
CA ASN A 99 5.34 -25.89 16.68
C ASN A 99 3.94 -26.29 16.16
N ASN A 100 3.53 -25.83 14.97
CA ASN A 100 2.26 -26.27 14.35
C ASN A 100 2.46 -27.20 13.14
N PHE A 101 3.36 -28.18 13.30
CA PHE A 101 3.43 -29.40 12.50
C PHE A 101 3.69 -30.60 13.41
#